data_AF-A0A2E0QN62-F1
#
_entry.id   AF-A0A2E0QN62-F1
#
_cell.length_a   1.000
_cell.length_b   1.000
_cell.length_c   1.000
_cell.angle_alpha   90.00
_cell.angle_beta   90.00
_cell.angle_gamma   90.00
#
_symmetry.space_group_name_H-M   'P 1'
#
loop_
_entity.id
_entity.type
_entity.pdbx_description
1 polymer ?
#
loop_
_entity_poly.entity_id
_entity_poly.type
_entity_poly.pdbx_seq_one_letter_code
_entity_poly.pdbx_strand_id
1 'polypeptide(L)'
;MGVATGWVILRHRPYRRNLLFITTLVTLALVFAGAVPLAKVLMARPMSFFLFWALCFLLAGFVLMLAVYDLLQIRREHQERMDQLEDELSEAAEEARRLAQENLQKLEDSKGEQD
;
A
#
# COMPACT_ATOMS: atom_id res chain seq x y z
N MET A 1 -3.42 20.48 -15.15
CA MET A 1 -2.47 19.53 -15.77
C MET A 1 -1.51 18.96 -14.71
N GLY A 2 -2.01 18.14 -13.78
CA GLY A 2 -1.16 17.58 -12.70
C GLY A 2 -1.55 16.18 -12.24
N VAL A 3 -2.49 15.54 -12.92
CA VAL A 3 -3.07 14.25 -12.52
C VAL A 3 -2.43 13.06 -13.27
N ALA A 4 -1.80 13.33 -14.42
CA ALA A 4 -1.22 12.29 -15.27
C ALA A 4 0.14 11.75 -14.74
N THR A 5 0.86 12.53 -13.95
CA THR A 5 2.16 12.11 -13.37
C THR A 5 1.99 11.11 -12.23
N GLY A 6 0.86 11.11 -11.54
CA GLY A 6 0.57 10.15 -10.46
C GLY A 6 0.39 8.72 -10.97
N TRP A 7 -0.28 8.55 -12.11
CA TRP A 7 -0.62 7.24 -12.68
C TRP A 7 0.61 6.44 -13.14
N VAL A 8 1.65 7.12 -13.64
CA VAL A 8 2.91 6.50 -14.09
C VAL A 8 3.77 6.03 -12.90
N ILE A 9 3.64 6.68 -11.74
CA ILE A 9 4.38 6.34 -10.53
C ILE A 9 3.75 5.14 -9.78
N LEU A 10 2.43 4.97 -9.84
CA LEU A 10 1.71 3.91 -9.13
C LEU A 10 1.97 2.49 -9.68
N ARG A 11 2.49 2.34 -10.89
CA ARG A 11 2.75 1.01 -11.49
C ARG A 11 4.03 0.33 -10.98
N HIS A 12 4.83 1.02 -10.16
CA HIS A 12 6.19 0.58 -9.84
C HIS A 12 6.29 -0.12 -8.47
N ARG A 13 6.37 -1.46 -8.53
CA ARG A 13 6.85 -2.41 -7.50
C ARG A 13 8.06 -1.96 -6.64
N PRO A 14 9.02 -1.09 -7.08
CA PRO A 14 10.05 -0.56 -6.18
C PRO A 14 9.57 0.38 -5.08
N TYR A 15 8.38 1.01 -5.18
CA TYR A 15 7.87 1.90 -4.12
C TYR A 15 7.67 1.18 -2.80
N ARG A 16 7.16 -0.06 -2.85
CA ARG A 16 6.95 -0.93 -1.67
C ARG A 16 8.26 -1.29 -0.95
N ARG A 17 9.35 -1.47 -1.71
CA ARG A 17 10.68 -1.77 -1.15
C ARG A 17 11.32 -0.53 -0.53
N ASN A 18 11.14 0.63 -1.15
CA ASN A 18 11.67 1.88 -0.64
C ASN A 18 11.02 2.26 0.69
N LEU A 19 9.72 1.95 0.84
CA LEU A 19 8.98 2.20 2.07
C LEU A 19 9.48 1.35 3.25
N LEU A 20 9.59 0.04 3.06
CA LEU A 20 10.16 -0.89 4.05
C LEU A 20 11.62 -0.53 4.40
N PHE A 21 12.38 -0.06 3.42
CA PHE A 21 13.77 0.36 3.61
C PHE A 21 13.86 1.63 4.45
N ILE A 22 12.98 2.61 4.21
CA ILE A 22 12.89 3.86 4.97
C ILE A 22 12.43 3.59 6.41
N THR A 23 11.39 2.77 6.63
CA THR A 23 10.96 2.42 7.99
C THR A 23 12.07 1.72 8.78
N THR A 24 12.85 0.86 8.12
CA THR A 24 13.99 0.18 8.73
C THR A 24 15.12 1.16 9.06
N LEU A 25 15.47 2.07 8.13
CA LEU A 25 16.46 3.12 8.35
C LEU A 25 16.07 4.05 9.50
N VAL A 26 14.79 4.40 9.60
CA VAL A 26 14.24 5.22 10.68
C VAL A 26 14.36 4.52 12.03
N THR A 27 13.99 3.24 12.09
CA THR A 27 14.06 2.44 13.31
C THR A 27 15.52 2.30 13.76
N LEU A 28 16.42 2.06 12.81
CA LEU A 28 17.86 1.99 13.05
C LEU A 28 18.42 3.33 13.52
N ALA A 29 18.00 4.45 12.93
CA ALA A 29 18.40 5.77 13.36
C ALA A 29 17.89 6.10 14.77
N LEU A 30 16.65 5.72 15.11
CA LEU A 30 16.08 5.88 16.45
C LEU A 30 16.88 5.10 17.50
N VAL A 31 17.17 3.82 17.20
CA VAL A 31 17.95 2.94 18.08
C VAL A 31 19.37 3.45 18.25
N PHE A 32 20.03 3.86 17.17
CA PHE A 32 21.40 4.35 17.21
C PHE A 32 21.51 5.72 17.92
N ALA A 33 20.53 6.60 17.68
CA ALA A 33 20.43 7.89 18.34
C ALA A 33 20.13 7.74 19.85
N GLY A 34 19.34 6.74 20.25
CA GLY A 34 19.08 6.42 21.65
C GLY A 34 20.23 5.69 22.35
N ALA A 35 20.97 4.84 21.63
CA ALA A 35 21.90 3.90 22.25
C ALA A 35 23.33 4.43 22.46
N VAL A 36 23.79 5.46 21.75
CA VAL A 36 25.25 5.75 21.66
C VAL A 36 25.71 7.11 22.22
N PRO A 37 25.09 8.27 21.96
CA PRO A 37 25.69 9.56 22.36
C PRO A 37 25.13 10.16 23.66
N LEU A 38 23.95 9.74 24.10
CA LEU A 38 23.19 10.45 25.14
C LEU A 38 23.81 10.33 26.54
N ALA A 39 24.49 9.21 26.85
CA ALA A 39 25.08 9.03 28.17
C ALA A 39 26.38 9.82 28.39
N LYS A 40 27.16 10.12 27.34
CA LYS A 40 28.46 10.79 27.45
C LYS A 40 28.42 12.29 27.13
N VAL A 41 27.51 12.73 26.25
CA VAL A 41 27.42 14.14 25.82
C VAL A 41 26.58 15.00 26.78
N LEU A 42 25.66 14.38 27.52
CA LEU A 42 24.75 15.07 28.44
C LEU A 42 25.47 15.73 29.63
N MET A 43 26.72 15.38 29.91
CA MET A 43 27.52 15.99 30.97
C MET A 43 28.28 17.26 30.51
N ALA A 44 28.37 17.52 29.19
CA ALA A 44 29.32 18.51 28.66
C ALA A 44 28.70 19.80 28.12
N ARG A 45 27.55 19.79 27.42
CA ARG A 45 26.96 21.01 26.82
C ARG A 45 25.42 20.97 26.66
N PRO A 46 24.67 21.91 27.26
CA PRO A 46 23.20 21.92 27.21
C PRO A 46 22.62 22.30 25.83
N MET A 47 23.37 23.01 24.99
CA MET A 47 22.88 23.46 23.67
C MET A 47 22.79 22.32 22.63
N SER A 48 23.72 21.35 22.73
CA SER A 48 23.72 20.15 21.89
C SER A 48 22.52 19.24 22.17
N PHE A 49 22.00 19.26 23.40
CA PHE A 49 20.81 18.51 23.79
C PHE A 49 19.56 19.02 23.08
N PHE A 50 19.36 20.33 23.02
CA PHE A 50 18.23 20.93 22.33
C PHE A 50 18.27 20.70 20.82
N LEU A 51 19.45 20.82 20.18
CA LEU A 51 19.61 20.54 18.76
C LEU A 51 19.34 19.06 18.44
N PHE A 52 19.78 18.14 19.29
CA PHE A 52 19.48 16.72 19.14
C PHE A 52 17.98 16.44 19.24
N TRP A 53 17.31 17.01 20.25
CA TRP A 53 15.86 16.88 20.40
C TRP A 53 15.08 17.51 19.26
N ALA A 54 15.50 18.68 18.77
CA ALA A 54 14.87 19.34 17.63
C ALA A 54 15.02 18.52 16.35
N LEU A 55 16.20 17.95 16.11
CA LEU A 55 16.45 17.05 14.98
C LEU A 55 15.63 15.76 15.11
N CYS A 56 15.54 15.21 16.33
CA CYS A 56 14.73 14.03 16.63
C CYS A 56 13.25 14.28 16.40
N PHE A 57 12.73 15.44 16.82
CA PHE A 57 11.34 15.87 16.55
C PHE A 57 11.08 16.06 15.05
N LEU A 58 12.02 16.69 14.33
CA LEU A 58 11.93 16.86 12.88
C LEU A 58 11.90 15.51 12.16
N LEU A 59 12.79 14.59 12.54
CA LEU A 59 12.84 13.23 12.01
C LEU A 59 11.54 12.46 12.33
N ALA A 60 11.08 12.49 13.58
CA ALA A 60 9.83 11.85 13.98
C ALA A 60 8.63 12.43 13.23
N GLY A 61 8.57 13.76 13.04
CA GLY A 61 7.54 14.42 12.25
C GLY A 61 7.57 14.00 10.78
N PHE A 62 8.76 13.92 10.17
CA PHE A 62 8.93 13.47 8.79
C PHE A 62 8.49 12.01 8.59
N VAL A 63 8.80 11.15 9.57
CA VAL A 63 8.37 9.74 9.60
C VAL A 63 6.87 9.63 9.74
N LEU A 64 6.27 10.40 10.65
CA LEU A 64 4.83 10.41 10.84
C LEU A 64 4.11 10.88 9.57
N MET A 65 4.62 11.93 8.93
CA MET A 65 4.10 12.43 7.66
C MET A 65 4.18 11.38 6.55
N LEU A 66 5.29 10.64 6.47
CA LEU A 66 5.46 9.52 5.54
C LEU A 66 4.52 8.36 5.84
N ALA A 67 4.33 8.00 7.12
CA ALA A 67 3.41 6.94 7.52
C ALA A 67 1.95 7.29 7.19
N VAL A 68 1.56 8.56 7.36
CA VAL A 68 0.24 9.05 6.97
C VAL A 68 0.07 9.02 5.44
N TYR A 69 1.09 9.44 4.70
CA TYR A 69 1.07 9.39 3.24
C TYR A 69 0.98 7.95 2.72
N ASP A 70 1.72 7.03 3.35
CA ASP A 70 1.67 5.60 3.05
C ASP A 70 0.27 5.02 3.30
N LEU A 71 -0.32 5.33 4.46
CA LEU A 71 -1.66 4.87 4.80
C LEU A 71 -2.72 5.40 3.82
N LEU A 72 -2.59 6.65 3.39
CA LEU A 72 -3.47 7.24 2.37
C LEU A 72 -3.33 6.56 1.02
N GLN A 73 -2.11 6.20 0.64
CA GLN A 73 -1.83 5.54 -0.64
C GLN A 73 -2.31 4.08 -0.64
N ILE A 74 -2.08 3.35 0.44
CA ILE A 74 -2.58 1.98 0.66
C ILE A 74 -4.11 1.96 0.59
N ARG A 75 -4.79 2.92 1.24
CA ARG A 75 -6.26 3.02 1.21
C ARG A 75 -6.81 3.17 -0.20
N ARG A 76 -6.16 3.97 -1.06
CA ARG A 76 -6.56 4.13 -2.46
C ARG A 76 -6.34 2.85 -3.27
N GLU A 77 -5.20 2.19 -3.06
CA GLU A 77 -4.90 0.95 -3.77
C GLU A 77 -5.86 -0.19 -3.40
N HIS A 78 -6.35 -0.22 -2.16
CA HIS A 78 -7.38 -1.18 -1.75
C HIS A 78 -8.73 -0.94 -2.41
N GLN A 79 -9.15 0.32 -2.62
CA GLN A 79 -10.41 0.60 -3.29
C GLN A 79 -10.36 0.20 -4.77
N GLU A 80 -9.30 0.56 -5.49
CA GLU A 80 -9.17 0.22 -6.92
C GLU A 80 -9.09 -1.29 -7.16
N ARG A 81 -8.43 -2.05 -6.27
CA ARG A 81 -8.39 -3.51 -6.37
C ARG A 81 -9.74 -4.16 -6.07
N MET A 82 -10.52 -3.59 -5.16
CA MET A 82 -11.84 -4.14 -4.84
C MET A 82 -12.80 -3.99 -6.02
N ASP A 83 -12.81 -2.83 -6.67
CA ASP A 83 -13.67 -2.59 -7.85
C ASP A 83 -13.32 -3.55 -9.01
N GLN A 84 -12.03 -3.77 -9.28
CA GLN A 84 -11.60 -4.70 -10.33
C GLN A 84 -11.97 -6.16 -10.03
N LEU A 85 -11.83 -6.59 -8.77
CA LEU A 85 -12.23 -7.93 -8.36
C LEU A 85 -13.74 -8.13 -8.46
N GLU A 86 -14.53 -7.09 -8.17
CA GLU A 86 -15.99 -7.14 -8.28
C GLU A 86 -16.44 -7.26 -9.74
N ASP A 87 -15.82 -6.50 -10.65
CA ASP A 87 -16.08 -6.60 -12.09
C ASP A 87 -15.72 -7.99 -12.63
N GLU A 88 -14.52 -8.51 -12.34
CA GLU A 88 -14.09 -9.86 -12.77
C GLU A 88 -15.01 -10.96 -12.22
N LEU A 89 -15.45 -10.85 -10.96
CA LEU A 89 -16.40 -11.80 -10.37
C LEU A 89 -17.78 -11.71 -11.04
N SER A 90 -18.22 -10.51 -11.41
CA SER A 90 -19.51 -10.30 -12.09
C SER A 90 -19.51 -10.90 -13.50
N GLU A 91 -18.43 -10.69 -14.25
CA GLU A 91 -18.27 -11.22 -15.61
C GLU A 91 -18.17 -12.75 -15.59
N ALA A 92 -17.37 -13.32 -14.69
CA ALA A 92 -17.29 -14.77 -14.50
C ALA A 92 -18.63 -15.39 -14.08
N ALA A 93 -19.43 -14.68 -13.27
CA ALA A 93 -20.76 -15.12 -12.88
C ALA A 93 -21.76 -15.08 -14.06
N GLU A 94 -21.68 -14.09 -14.94
CA GLU A 94 -22.51 -14.03 -16.15
C GLU A 94 -22.14 -15.11 -17.16
N GLU A 95 -20.86 -15.36 -17.38
CA GLU A 95 -20.38 -16.44 -18.25
C GLU A 95 -20.87 -17.81 -17.76
N ALA A 96 -20.75 -18.08 -16.46
CA ALA A 96 -21.25 -19.32 -15.87
C ALA A 96 -22.77 -19.50 -16.07
N ARG A 97 -23.55 -18.41 -15.96
CA ARG A 97 -25.01 -18.44 -16.21
C ARG A 97 -25.34 -18.71 -17.67
N ARG A 98 -24.62 -18.09 -18.61
CA ARG A 98 -24.81 -18.34 -20.05
C ARG A 98 -24.54 -19.79 -20.42
N LEU A 99 -23.42 -20.34 -19.94
CA LEU A 99 -23.08 -21.74 -20.17
C LEU A 99 -24.14 -22.68 -19.59
N ALA A 100 -24.67 -22.38 -18.40
CA ALA A 100 -25.76 -23.17 -17.82
C ALA A 100 -27.03 -23.13 -18.68
N GLN A 101 -27.40 -21.96 -19.21
CA GLN A 101 -28.56 -21.81 -20.10
C GLN A 101 -28.37 -22.52 -21.45
N GLU A 102 -27.20 -22.38 -22.08
CA GLU A 102 -26.91 -23.03 -23.36
C GLU A 102 -26.96 -24.56 -23.23
N ASN A 103 -26.40 -25.10 -22.13
CA ASN A 103 -26.46 -26.53 -21.86
C ASN A 103 -27.89 -27.01 -21.63
N LEU A 104 -28.72 -26.24 -20.90
CA LEU A 104 -30.14 -26.59 -20.71
C LEU A 104 -30.90 -26.59 -22.05
N GLN A 105 -30.68 -25.58 -22.89
CA GLN A 105 -31.33 -25.49 -24.19
C GLN A 105 -30.93 -26.64 -25.11
N LYS A 106 -29.64 -27.01 -25.16
CA LYS A 106 -29.18 -28.20 -25.90
C LYS A 106 -29.82 -29.49 -25.42
N LEU A 107 -30.07 -29.62 -24.11
CA LEU A 107 -30.76 -30.77 -23.55
C LEU A 107 -32.24 -30.81 -23.95
N GLU A 108 -32.91 -29.65 -24.04
CA GLU A 108 -34.30 -29.56 -24.52
C GLU A 108 -34.41 -29.88 -26.01
N ASP A 109 -33.54 -29.30 -26.84
CA ASP A 109 -33.51 -29.55 -28.29
C ASP A 109 -33.20 -31.03 -28.60
N SER A 110 -32.22 -31.62 -27.92
CA SER A 110 -31.88 -33.04 -28.09
C SER A 110 -32.98 -33.99 -27.61
N LYS A 111 -33.84 -33.55 -26.69
CA LYS A 111 -34.99 -34.33 -26.22
C LYS A 111 -36.15 -34.26 -27.21
N GLY A 112 -36.39 -33.10 -27.82
CA GLY A 112 -37.42 -32.92 -28.84
C GLY A 112 -37.14 -33.62 -30.18
N GLU A 113 -35.88 -33.92 -30.50
CA GLU A 113 -35.51 -34.67 -31.72
C GLU A 113 -35.63 -36.20 -31.57
N GLN A 114 -35.80 -36.69 -30.33
CA GLN A 114 -35.97 -38.13 -30.03
C GLN A 114 -37.44 -38.57 -29.92
N ASP A 115 -38.38 -37.63 -29.87
CA ASP A 115 -39.84 -37.85 -29.84
C ASP A 115 -40.48 -37.73 -31.24
#